data_AF-A0AB74M9I9-F1
#
_entry.id   AF-A0AB74M9I9-F1
#
_cell.length_a   1.000
_cell.length_b   1.000
_cell.length_c   1.000
_cell.angle_alpha   90.00
_cell.angle_beta   90.00
_cell.angle_gamma   90.00
#
_symmetry.space_group_name_H-M   'P 1'
#
loop_
_entity.id
_entity.type
_entity.pdbx_description
1 polymer ?
#
loop_
_entity_poly.entity_id
_entity_poly.type
_entity_poly.pdbx_seq_one_letter_code
_entity_poly.pdbx_strand_id
1 'polypeptide(L)'
;MNKPLHQHINNLPQLPSDFSFGKDIDSIHKFIFKETDDNIIEKELRKWASVNQPCVFGKLACKKIKGLDFHLSIIKDPSLYTNDSKLFEFLRRERIIFKERALKGEVSAHLIYFIHQKIAFAKPSKELVDIQKHICSLHMPEYYPVREDIIYTESIPLQENENVMVYKAGVNIFYSSAHRTRNHDRRIPGGMLISVNAPGHFMRLAIAKGFYKDQEQALSDIRNMTIQSIGKGGYSHPEKISTTWHSDNKMNRFGCPIHSTNSDYYSGFYHTDVLIPGELTQDSRIIHNVDSNDPMIFNWNVLFYVSLEKFPVDNPYYGEFLGIPVDEEAKFFNPFPPRAFENKPLYNEEITKYD
;
A
#
# COMPACT_ATOMS: atom_id res chain seq x y z
N MET A 1 -14.43 -7.29 -18.68
CA MET A 1 -15.71 -7.66 -18.04
C MET A 1 -16.85 -7.32 -18.98
N ASN A 2 -17.90 -8.17 -19.08
CA ASN A 2 -19.02 -7.96 -20.00
C ASN A 2 -20.16 -7.08 -19.42
N LYS A 3 -20.03 -6.59 -18.18
CA LYS A 3 -20.99 -5.69 -17.51
C LYS A 3 -20.27 -4.46 -16.94
N PRO A 4 -20.93 -3.30 -16.84
CA PRO A 4 -20.36 -2.10 -16.22
C PRO A 4 -20.00 -2.31 -14.73
N LEU A 5 -18.94 -1.62 -14.26
CA LEU A 5 -18.44 -1.74 -12.87
C LEU A 5 -19.53 -1.56 -11.81
N HIS A 6 -20.42 -0.56 -11.94
CA HIS A 6 -21.51 -0.34 -10.99
C HIS A 6 -22.44 -1.56 -10.82
N GLN A 7 -22.64 -2.39 -11.86
CA GLN A 7 -23.44 -3.60 -11.75
C GLN A 7 -22.71 -4.68 -10.94
N HIS A 8 -21.39 -4.80 -11.12
CA HIS A 8 -20.57 -5.70 -10.32
C HIS A 8 -20.56 -5.29 -8.85
N ILE A 9 -20.39 -3.99 -8.56
CA ILE A 9 -20.48 -3.44 -7.20
C ILE A 9 -21.85 -3.77 -6.57
N ASN A 10 -22.92 -3.66 -7.36
CA ASN A 10 -24.27 -3.93 -6.86
C ASN A 10 -24.53 -5.40 -6.50
N ASN A 11 -23.79 -6.32 -7.10
CA ASN A 11 -23.91 -7.76 -6.92
C ASN A 11 -22.90 -8.33 -5.91
N LEU A 12 -22.06 -7.50 -5.29
CA LEU A 12 -21.09 -7.94 -4.30
C LEU A 12 -21.79 -8.68 -3.14
N PRO A 13 -21.30 -9.87 -2.73
CA PRO A 13 -21.76 -10.49 -1.49
C PRO A 13 -21.60 -9.52 -0.32
N GLN A 14 -22.66 -9.28 0.45
CA GLN A 14 -22.65 -8.28 1.53
C GLN A 14 -22.51 -8.91 2.92
N LEU A 15 -21.77 -8.24 3.78
CA LEU A 15 -21.79 -8.44 5.24
C LEU A 15 -23.18 -8.05 5.79
N PRO A 16 -23.56 -8.55 6.97
CA PRO A 16 -24.78 -8.11 7.64
C PRO A 16 -24.85 -6.58 7.78
N SER A 17 -26.05 -6.01 7.69
CA SER A 17 -26.24 -4.55 7.77
C SER A 17 -25.86 -3.96 9.12
N ASP A 18 -25.82 -4.78 10.17
CA ASP A 18 -25.42 -4.45 11.53
C ASP A 18 -23.95 -4.84 11.83
N PHE A 19 -23.18 -5.25 10.82
CA PHE A 19 -21.76 -5.58 10.99
C PHE A 19 -20.98 -4.34 11.44
N SER A 20 -20.20 -4.49 12.51
CA SER A 20 -19.30 -3.46 13.02
C SER A 20 -17.86 -3.72 12.58
N PHE A 21 -17.20 -2.68 12.07
CA PHE A 21 -15.77 -2.69 11.74
C PHE A 21 -14.90 -2.16 12.89
N GLY A 22 -15.47 -2.05 14.09
CA GLY A 22 -14.90 -1.33 15.22
C GLY A 22 -15.32 0.13 15.25
N LYS A 23 -15.37 0.71 16.46
CA LYS A 23 -15.84 2.09 16.69
C LYS A 23 -15.08 3.13 15.86
N ASP A 24 -13.80 2.87 15.58
CA ASP A 24 -12.93 3.74 14.81
C ASP A 24 -13.33 3.81 13.33
N ILE A 25 -13.71 2.69 12.70
CA ILE A 25 -14.19 2.70 11.31
C ILE A 25 -15.69 3.03 11.23
N ASP A 26 -16.50 2.52 12.16
CA ASP A 26 -17.96 2.76 12.17
C ASP A 26 -18.29 4.25 12.30
N SER A 27 -17.53 5.00 13.11
CA SER A 27 -17.70 6.45 13.25
C SER A 27 -17.36 7.19 11.95
N ILE A 28 -16.31 6.79 11.25
CA ILE A 28 -15.93 7.36 9.96
C ILE A 28 -16.96 7.02 8.89
N HIS A 29 -17.41 5.77 8.80
CA HIS A 29 -18.46 5.34 7.85
C HIS A 29 -19.75 6.15 8.01
N LYS A 30 -20.21 6.37 9.26
CA LYS A 30 -21.40 7.19 9.54
C LYS A 30 -21.28 8.62 9.00
N PHE A 31 -20.05 9.14 8.93
CA PHE A 31 -19.73 10.48 8.46
C PHE A 31 -19.52 10.52 6.94
N ILE A 32 -18.52 9.81 6.41
CA ILE A 32 -18.06 9.95 5.01
C ILE A 32 -19.09 9.51 3.97
N PHE A 33 -20.05 8.66 4.31
CA PHE A 33 -21.12 8.27 3.39
C PHE A 33 -22.22 9.33 3.25
N LYS A 34 -22.24 10.36 4.11
CA LYS A 34 -23.19 11.47 4.06
C LYS A 34 -22.55 12.79 3.65
N GLU A 35 -21.24 12.92 3.85
CA GLU A 35 -20.51 14.14 3.53
C GLU A 35 -20.29 14.30 2.02
N THR A 36 -20.44 15.53 1.54
CA THR A 36 -20.32 15.91 0.13
C THR A 36 -19.10 16.77 -0.16
N ASP A 37 -18.47 17.37 0.85
CA ASP A 37 -17.20 18.10 0.68
C ASP A 37 -15.99 17.17 0.84
N ASP A 38 -15.22 17.01 -0.24
CA ASP A 38 -14.02 16.18 -0.28
C ASP A 38 -12.92 16.68 0.68
N ASN A 39 -12.83 17.99 0.95
CA ASN A 39 -11.84 18.52 1.89
C ASN A 39 -12.17 18.11 3.33
N ILE A 40 -13.45 18.06 3.68
CA ILE A 40 -13.89 17.63 5.01
C ILE A 40 -13.69 16.11 5.16
N ILE A 41 -14.01 15.34 4.11
CA ILE A 41 -13.72 13.90 4.07
C ILE A 41 -12.22 13.64 4.25
N GLU A 42 -11.37 14.34 3.50
CA GLU A 42 -9.91 14.23 3.60
C GLU A 42 -9.44 14.47 5.03
N LYS A 43 -9.94 15.53 5.69
CA LYS A 43 -9.58 15.87 7.06
C LYS A 43 -9.91 14.74 8.03
N GLU A 44 -11.10 14.14 7.93
CA GLU A 44 -11.50 13.03 8.81
C GLU A 44 -10.72 11.74 8.50
N LEU A 45 -10.44 11.44 7.24
CA LEU A 45 -9.61 10.30 6.85
C LEU A 45 -8.16 10.45 7.37
N ARG A 46 -7.57 11.66 7.24
CA ARG A 46 -6.25 11.97 7.80
C ARG A 46 -6.22 11.79 9.31
N LYS A 47 -7.25 12.29 10.01
CA LYS A 47 -7.38 12.15 11.46
C LYS A 47 -7.41 10.67 11.85
N TRP A 48 -8.25 9.86 11.20
CA TRP A 48 -8.31 8.42 11.46
C TRP A 48 -6.98 7.72 11.19
N ALA A 49 -6.37 7.95 10.03
CA ALA A 49 -5.14 7.27 9.61
C ALA A 49 -3.93 7.66 10.49
N SER A 50 -3.90 8.89 11.02
CA SER A 50 -2.86 9.36 11.95
C SER A 50 -2.76 8.57 13.26
N VAL A 51 -3.80 7.79 13.59
CA VAL A 51 -3.90 6.98 14.81
C VAL A 51 -3.99 5.49 14.49
N ASN A 52 -4.82 5.11 13.51
CA ASN A 52 -5.29 3.74 13.33
C ASN A 52 -4.57 2.93 12.24
N GLN A 53 -3.81 3.59 11.36
CA GLN A 53 -3.09 2.88 10.29
C GLN A 53 -1.87 2.13 10.86
N PRO A 54 -1.60 0.87 10.49
CA PRO A 54 -0.40 0.16 10.95
C PRO A 54 0.90 0.73 10.38
N CYS A 55 0.89 1.18 9.13
CA CYS A 55 2.04 1.80 8.48
C CYS A 55 2.45 3.12 9.15
N VAL A 56 3.70 3.21 9.59
CA VAL A 56 4.24 4.42 10.23
C VAL A 56 4.37 5.57 9.23
N PHE A 57 4.73 5.30 7.98
CA PHE A 57 4.84 6.35 6.95
C PHE A 57 3.51 7.07 6.75
N GLY A 58 2.41 6.34 6.50
CA GLY A 58 1.13 7.01 6.29
C GLY A 58 0.63 7.75 7.54
N LYS A 59 0.92 7.26 8.75
CA LYS A 59 0.68 8.01 10.01
C LYS A 59 1.41 9.35 10.05
N LEU A 60 2.69 9.35 9.71
CA LEU A 60 3.51 10.56 9.67
C LEU A 60 3.06 11.51 8.56
N ALA A 61 2.65 10.97 7.41
CA ALA A 61 2.15 11.73 6.27
C ALA A 61 0.85 12.46 6.61
N CYS A 62 -0.05 11.80 7.34
CA CYS A 62 -1.28 12.42 7.85
C CYS A 62 -1.00 13.60 8.78
N LYS A 63 0.13 13.58 9.50
CA LYS A 63 0.57 14.64 10.43
C LYS A 63 1.55 15.64 9.78
N LYS A 64 1.89 15.46 8.51
CA LYS A 64 2.90 16.25 7.78
C LYS A 64 4.27 16.31 8.46
N ILE A 65 4.64 15.23 9.16
CA ILE A 65 5.91 15.17 9.91
C ILE A 65 7.06 14.99 8.92
N LYS A 66 8.17 15.72 9.12
CA LYS A 66 9.37 15.70 8.27
C LYS A 66 9.08 15.94 6.78
N GLY A 67 8.06 16.77 6.50
CA GLY A 67 7.68 17.13 5.14
C GLY A 67 7.03 16.00 4.33
N LEU A 68 6.70 14.87 4.97
CA LEU A 68 5.98 13.77 4.37
C LEU A 68 4.52 14.17 4.17
N ASP A 69 4.03 14.14 2.94
CA ASP A 69 2.62 14.36 2.60
C ASP A 69 2.23 13.46 1.42
N PHE A 70 0.93 13.34 1.19
CA PHE A 70 0.36 12.58 0.09
C PHE A 70 -0.64 13.41 -0.71
N HIS A 71 -0.78 13.05 -1.98
CA HIS A 71 -1.94 13.45 -2.78
C HIS A 71 -3.09 12.50 -2.48
N LEU A 72 -4.28 13.04 -2.20
CA LEU A 72 -5.49 12.28 -1.97
C LEU A 72 -6.44 12.49 -3.15
N SER A 73 -6.91 11.39 -3.74
CA SER A 73 -7.98 11.40 -4.72
C SER A 73 -9.17 10.63 -4.18
N ILE A 74 -10.37 11.20 -4.29
CA ILE A 74 -11.61 10.62 -3.76
C ILE A 74 -12.55 10.28 -4.92
N ILE A 75 -12.92 9.00 -5.01
CA ILE A 75 -13.94 8.49 -5.92
C ILE A 75 -15.16 8.15 -5.07
N LYS A 76 -16.18 9.01 -5.15
CA LYS A 76 -17.47 8.79 -4.46
C LYS A 76 -18.68 8.98 -5.36
N ASP A 77 -18.58 9.87 -6.35
CA ASP A 77 -19.67 10.17 -7.29
C ASP A 77 -19.99 8.96 -8.18
N PRO A 78 -21.22 8.41 -8.12
CA PRO A 78 -21.68 7.36 -9.02
C PRO A 78 -21.47 7.63 -10.51
N SER A 79 -21.45 8.89 -10.92
CA SER A 79 -21.22 9.28 -12.32
C SER A 79 -19.83 8.84 -12.82
N LEU A 80 -18.85 8.65 -11.92
CA LEU A 80 -17.48 8.23 -12.25
C LEU A 80 -17.39 6.74 -12.58
N TYR A 81 -18.12 5.87 -11.86
CA TYR A 81 -17.99 4.41 -11.98
C TYR A 81 -19.20 3.72 -12.63
N THR A 82 -20.09 4.51 -13.24
CA THR A 82 -21.11 4.01 -14.16
C THR A 82 -20.56 3.72 -15.56
N ASN A 83 -19.43 4.35 -15.93
CA ASN A 83 -18.73 4.17 -17.20
C ASN A 83 -17.21 4.08 -16.95
N ASP A 84 -16.61 2.96 -17.36
CA ASP A 84 -15.18 2.70 -17.19
C ASP A 84 -14.30 3.78 -17.81
N SER A 85 -14.69 4.38 -18.95
CA SER A 85 -13.94 5.48 -19.57
C SER A 85 -13.88 6.72 -18.69
N LYS A 86 -14.96 7.03 -17.95
CA LYS A 86 -14.96 8.18 -17.03
C LYS A 86 -14.05 7.92 -15.83
N LEU A 87 -14.11 6.71 -15.27
CA LEU A 87 -13.24 6.31 -14.18
C LEU A 87 -11.78 6.31 -14.61
N PHE A 88 -11.48 5.80 -15.81
CA PHE A 88 -10.16 5.80 -16.40
C PHE A 88 -9.60 7.22 -16.55
N GLU A 89 -10.36 8.13 -17.18
CA GLU A 89 -9.92 9.51 -17.37
C GLU A 89 -9.70 10.24 -16.02
N PHE A 90 -10.57 9.99 -15.04
CA PHE A 90 -10.37 10.50 -13.68
C PHE A 90 -9.06 9.98 -13.08
N LEU A 91 -8.86 8.65 -13.04
CA LEU A 91 -7.67 8.03 -12.47
C LEU A 91 -6.39 8.49 -13.16
N ARG A 92 -6.40 8.60 -14.50
CA ARG A 92 -5.28 9.09 -15.29
C ARG A 92 -4.94 10.54 -14.95
N ARG A 93 -5.95 11.41 -14.88
CA ARG A 93 -5.76 12.83 -14.52
C ARG A 93 -5.17 12.97 -13.13
N GLU A 94 -5.75 12.29 -12.13
CA GLU A 94 -5.26 12.34 -10.76
C GLU A 94 -3.83 11.79 -10.63
N ARG A 95 -3.50 10.73 -11.38
CA ARG A 95 -2.14 10.17 -11.45
C ARG A 95 -1.13 11.19 -12.03
N ILE A 96 -1.51 11.95 -13.06
CA ILE A 96 -0.67 13.03 -13.61
C ILE A 96 -0.48 14.15 -12.58
N ILE A 97 -1.57 14.64 -11.97
CA ILE A 97 -1.51 15.68 -10.93
C ILE A 97 -0.61 15.24 -9.78
N PHE A 98 -0.76 14.00 -9.31
CA PHE A 98 0.13 13.41 -8.31
C PHE A 98 1.60 13.49 -8.74
N LYS A 99 1.94 12.99 -9.94
CA LYS A 99 3.33 12.95 -10.41
C LYS A 99 3.91 14.35 -10.61
N GLU A 100 3.12 15.32 -11.05
CA GLU A 100 3.55 16.73 -11.13
C GLU A 100 3.88 17.33 -9.77
N ARG A 101 3.04 17.04 -8.76
CA ARG A 101 3.28 17.49 -7.37
C ARG A 101 4.48 16.77 -6.74
N ALA A 102 4.64 15.48 -7.03
CA ALA A 102 5.77 14.70 -6.57
C ALA A 102 7.11 15.17 -7.18
N LEU A 103 7.10 15.50 -8.48
CA LEU A 103 8.24 16.08 -9.18
C LEU A 103 8.74 17.35 -8.47
N LYS A 104 7.82 18.20 -8.00
CA LYS A 104 8.11 19.43 -7.25
C LYS A 104 8.46 19.21 -5.77
N GLY A 105 8.43 17.96 -5.28
CA GLY A 105 8.68 17.65 -3.86
C GLY A 105 7.53 18.07 -2.92
N GLU A 106 6.31 18.24 -3.43
CA GLU A 106 5.16 18.61 -2.59
C GLU A 106 4.57 17.42 -1.85
N VAL A 107 4.60 16.24 -2.47
CA VAL A 107 4.04 14.98 -1.96
C VAL A 107 4.97 13.81 -2.32
N SER A 108 4.84 12.69 -1.61
CA SER A 108 5.67 11.48 -1.80
C SER A 108 4.86 10.19 -1.93
N ALA A 109 3.54 10.28 -1.81
CA ALA A 109 2.62 9.17 -1.89
C ALA A 109 1.30 9.60 -2.55
N HIS A 110 0.58 8.64 -3.12
CA HIS A 110 -0.75 8.82 -3.70
C HIS A 110 -1.72 7.86 -3.03
N LEU A 111 -2.76 8.41 -2.42
CA LEU A 111 -3.86 7.64 -1.85
C LEU A 111 -5.11 7.88 -2.69
N ILE A 112 -5.68 6.82 -3.26
CA ILE A 112 -6.89 6.88 -4.07
C ILE A 112 -8.00 6.12 -3.36
N TYR A 113 -8.90 6.84 -2.70
CA TYR A 113 -10.04 6.26 -2.01
C TYR A 113 -11.19 6.02 -2.96
N PHE A 114 -11.74 4.82 -2.92
CA PHE A 114 -13.06 4.52 -3.47
C PHE A 114 -14.06 4.44 -2.31
N ILE A 115 -14.76 5.54 -2.06
CA ILE A 115 -15.74 5.66 -0.99
C ILE A 115 -17.08 5.18 -1.51
N HIS A 116 -17.46 3.95 -1.15
CA HIS A 116 -18.70 3.33 -1.58
C HIS A 116 -19.21 2.33 -0.55
N GLN A 117 -20.44 2.52 -0.08
CA GLN A 117 -21.03 1.71 0.97
C GLN A 117 -21.06 0.21 0.63
N LYS A 118 -21.51 -0.18 -0.57
CA LYS A 118 -21.51 -1.62 -0.96
C LYS A 118 -20.11 -2.25 -1.06
N ILE A 119 -19.07 -1.47 -1.34
CA ILE A 119 -17.69 -1.98 -1.34
C ILE A 119 -17.21 -2.10 0.11
N ALA A 120 -17.52 -1.11 0.96
CA ALA A 120 -17.16 -1.14 2.37
C ALA A 120 -17.76 -2.33 3.12
N PHE A 121 -19.00 -2.70 2.78
CA PHE A 121 -19.71 -3.85 3.35
C PHE A 121 -19.60 -5.12 2.49
N ALA A 122 -18.76 -5.13 1.45
CA ALA A 122 -18.54 -6.35 0.67
C ALA A 122 -17.83 -7.41 1.51
N LYS A 123 -18.31 -8.65 1.50
CA LYS A 123 -17.60 -9.78 2.08
C LYS A 123 -16.30 -10.03 1.32
N PRO A 124 -15.22 -10.45 2.02
CA PRO A 124 -14.09 -11.11 1.39
C PRO A 124 -14.61 -12.21 0.46
N SER A 125 -14.28 -12.09 -0.84
CA SER A 125 -14.88 -12.91 -1.90
C SER A 125 -14.12 -12.75 -3.22
N LYS A 126 -14.36 -13.67 -4.15
CA LYS A 126 -13.79 -13.61 -5.50
C LYS A 126 -14.27 -12.36 -6.25
N GLU A 127 -15.54 -12.01 -6.08
CA GLU A 127 -16.15 -10.84 -6.69
C GLU A 127 -15.50 -9.53 -6.21
N LEU A 128 -15.10 -9.45 -4.93
CA LEU A 128 -14.35 -8.32 -4.41
C LEU A 128 -12.96 -8.23 -5.05
N VAL A 129 -12.25 -9.36 -5.19
CA VAL A 129 -10.96 -9.43 -5.89
C VAL A 129 -11.10 -8.98 -7.35
N ASP A 130 -12.14 -9.43 -8.05
CA ASP A 130 -12.37 -9.07 -9.45
C ASP A 130 -12.65 -7.56 -9.63
N ILE A 131 -13.38 -6.94 -8.69
CA ILE A 131 -13.58 -5.48 -8.68
C ILE A 131 -12.27 -4.73 -8.42
N GLN A 132 -11.46 -5.18 -7.45
CA GLN A 132 -10.17 -4.57 -7.17
C GLN A 132 -9.24 -4.65 -8.39
N LYS A 133 -9.15 -5.82 -9.04
CA LYS A 133 -8.37 -6.02 -10.27
C LYS A 133 -8.82 -5.11 -11.39
N HIS A 134 -10.13 -4.93 -11.58
CA HIS A 134 -10.66 -4.03 -12.59
C HIS A 134 -10.27 -2.58 -12.36
N ILE A 135 -10.51 -2.07 -11.15
CA ILE A 135 -10.17 -0.69 -10.78
C ILE A 135 -8.66 -0.47 -10.91
N CYS A 136 -7.84 -1.41 -10.44
CA CYS A 136 -6.38 -1.35 -10.62
C CYS A 136 -5.96 -1.41 -12.09
N SER A 137 -6.65 -2.17 -12.93
CA SER A 137 -6.37 -2.23 -14.37
C SER A 137 -6.70 -0.92 -15.10
N LEU A 138 -7.66 -0.15 -14.60
CA LEU A 138 -7.93 1.20 -15.09
C LEU A 138 -6.89 2.21 -14.58
N HIS A 139 -6.38 2.03 -13.35
CA HIS A 139 -5.35 2.89 -12.79
C HIS A 139 -3.97 2.70 -13.46
N MET A 140 -3.61 1.44 -13.75
CA MET A 140 -2.33 1.02 -14.36
C MET A 140 -2.59 0.34 -15.70
N PRO A 141 -3.04 1.08 -16.73
CA PRO A 141 -3.37 0.53 -18.04
C PRO A 141 -2.17 -0.15 -18.73
N GLU A 142 -0.95 0.25 -18.39
CA GLU A 142 0.28 -0.35 -18.91
C GLU A 142 0.43 -1.84 -18.57
N TYR A 143 -0.28 -2.31 -17.54
CA TYR A 143 -0.23 -3.71 -17.08
C TYR A 143 -1.58 -4.42 -17.18
N TYR A 144 -2.45 -3.96 -18.09
CA TYR A 144 -3.74 -4.61 -18.32
C TYR A 144 -3.55 -6.03 -18.89
N PRO A 145 -4.20 -7.08 -18.33
CA PRO A 145 -5.02 -7.06 -17.10
C PRO A 145 -4.18 -7.23 -15.83
N VAL A 146 -4.55 -6.50 -14.78
CA VAL A 146 -3.98 -6.69 -13.44
C VAL A 146 -4.41 -8.04 -12.86
N ARG A 147 -3.45 -8.73 -12.25
CA ARG A 147 -3.59 -10.05 -11.62
C ARG A 147 -3.38 -9.95 -10.10
N GLU A 148 -4.04 -10.84 -9.35
CA GLU A 148 -3.74 -11.06 -7.93
C GLU A 148 -2.36 -11.71 -7.73
N ASP A 149 -1.81 -11.59 -6.52
CA ASP A 149 -0.53 -12.20 -6.09
C ASP A 149 0.70 -11.72 -6.88
N ILE A 150 0.60 -10.54 -7.48
CA ILE A 150 1.66 -9.86 -8.21
C ILE A 150 2.01 -8.55 -7.50
N ILE A 151 3.31 -8.25 -7.47
CA ILE A 151 3.87 -6.98 -7.03
C ILE A 151 3.84 -6.03 -8.23
N TYR A 152 3.04 -4.97 -8.11
CA TYR A 152 3.02 -3.86 -9.05
C TYR A 152 3.65 -2.65 -8.41
N THR A 153 4.38 -1.90 -9.21
CA THR A 153 5.02 -0.67 -8.78
C THR A 153 4.66 0.48 -9.68
N GLU A 154 4.79 1.69 -9.15
CA GLU A 154 4.66 2.96 -9.85
C GLU A 154 6.02 3.67 -9.90
N SER A 155 6.21 4.55 -10.89
CA SER A 155 7.31 5.52 -10.89
C SER A 155 6.87 6.86 -10.30
N ILE A 156 7.57 7.31 -9.27
CA ILE A 156 7.37 8.62 -8.65
C ILE A 156 8.56 9.52 -9.01
N PRO A 157 8.35 10.60 -9.78
CA PRO A 157 9.42 11.51 -10.15
C PRO A 157 9.77 12.49 -9.02
N LEU A 158 11.01 12.98 -9.03
CA LEU A 158 11.51 14.08 -8.21
C LEU A 158 12.52 14.88 -9.01
N GLN A 159 12.38 16.21 -9.02
CA GLN A 159 13.40 17.11 -9.54
C GLN A 159 14.56 17.17 -8.54
N GLU A 160 15.75 16.75 -8.98
CA GLU A 160 16.98 16.82 -8.18
C GLU A 160 18.05 17.60 -8.93
N ASN A 161 18.27 18.86 -8.53
CA ASN A 161 19.09 19.81 -9.26
C ASN A 161 18.58 19.93 -10.72
N GLU A 162 19.46 19.70 -11.70
CA GLU A 162 19.14 19.74 -13.13
C GLU A 162 18.60 18.40 -13.67
N ASN A 163 18.54 17.34 -12.86
CA ASN A 163 18.11 16.01 -13.29
C ASN A 163 16.71 15.67 -12.78
N VAL A 164 15.99 14.85 -13.56
CA VAL A 164 14.79 14.16 -13.08
C VAL A 164 15.17 12.76 -12.64
N MET A 165 14.83 12.44 -11.40
CA MET A 165 14.97 11.10 -10.83
C MET A 165 13.60 10.44 -10.72
N VAL A 166 13.48 9.15 -11.05
CA VAL A 166 12.27 8.36 -10.76
C VAL A 166 12.54 7.29 -9.73
N TYR A 167 11.65 7.18 -8.76
CA TYR A 167 11.70 6.24 -7.66
C TYR A 167 10.65 5.16 -7.84
N LYS A 168 11.04 3.90 -7.63
CA LYS A 168 10.13 2.77 -7.65
C LYS A 168 9.30 2.76 -6.37
N ALA A 169 7.99 2.76 -6.54
CA ALA A 169 7.00 2.87 -5.46
C ALA A 169 6.12 1.63 -5.40
N GLY A 170 5.97 1.04 -4.22
CA GLY A 170 5.04 -0.07 -4.03
C GLY A 170 3.59 0.38 -4.15
N VAL A 171 2.76 -0.43 -4.81
CA VAL A 171 1.30 -0.18 -4.93
C VAL A 171 0.54 -1.27 -4.18
N ASN A 172 -0.36 -0.86 -3.29
CA ASN A 172 -1.13 -1.78 -2.44
C ASN A 172 -2.62 -1.44 -2.43
N ILE A 173 -3.46 -2.47 -2.30
CA ILE A 173 -4.88 -2.31 -1.99
C ILE A 173 -5.15 -2.49 -0.50
N PHE A 174 -5.94 -1.58 0.06
CA PHE A 174 -6.56 -1.65 1.37
C PHE A 174 -8.09 -1.69 1.21
N TYR A 175 -8.82 -2.34 2.11
CA TYR A 175 -10.27 -2.47 2.03
C TYR A 175 -10.93 -2.69 3.39
N SER A 176 -12.18 -2.24 3.55
CA SER A 176 -12.85 -2.21 4.86
C SER A 176 -13.07 -3.60 5.46
N SER A 177 -13.50 -4.57 4.65
CA SER A 177 -13.78 -5.94 5.10
C SER A 177 -12.55 -6.80 5.35
N ALA A 178 -11.34 -6.24 5.21
CA ALA A 178 -10.14 -6.84 5.77
C ALA A 178 -10.21 -6.93 7.30
N HIS A 179 -11.05 -6.11 7.95
CA HIS A 179 -11.25 -6.08 9.39
C HIS A 179 -11.46 -7.49 9.98
N ARG A 180 -10.61 -7.81 10.97
CA ARG A 180 -10.54 -9.09 11.71
C ARG A 180 -10.30 -10.35 10.86
N THR A 181 -9.96 -10.21 9.57
CA THR A 181 -9.54 -11.35 8.75
C THR A 181 -8.03 -11.56 8.85
N ARG A 182 -7.50 -12.56 8.15
CA ARG A 182 -6.04 -12.73 7.97
C ARG A 182 -5.40 -11.55 7.24
N ASN A 183 -6.17 -10.72 6.57
CA ASN A 183 -5.67 -9.52 5.89
C ASN A 183 -5.85 -8.23 6.73
N HIS A 184 -6.07 -8.34 8.05
CA HIS A 184 -6.43 -7.24 8.95
C HIS A 184 -5.61 -5.96 8.77
N ASP A 185 -4.31 -6.09 8.51
CA ASP A 185 -3.40 -4.95 8.35
C ASP A 185 -3.78 -4.06 7.14
N ARG A 186 -4.59 -4.59 6.22
CA ARG A 186 -5.15 -3.87 5.06
C ARG A 186 -6.47 -3.16 5.32
N ARG A 187 -6.96 -3.12 6.57
CA ARG A 187 -8.24 -2.48 6.88
C ARG A 187 -8.20 -0.95 6.70
N ILE A 188 -9.28 -0.39 6.15
CA ILE A 188 -9.44 1.06 5.94
C ILE A 188 -10.94 1.42 5.95
N PRO A 189 -11.36 2.61 6.39
CA PRO A 189 -12.73 3.06 6.18
C PRO A 189 -13.04 3.37 4.70
N GLY A 190 -14.32 3.32 4.33
CA GLY A 190 -14.89 3.90 3.11
C GLY A 190 -15.15 2.92 1.97
N GLY A 191 -14.49 1.77 1.93
CA GLY A 191 -14.61 0.84 0.81
C GLY A 191 -13.27 0.21 0.51
N MET A 192 -12.52 0.85 -0.37
CA MET A 192 -11.14 0.45 -0.70
C MET A 192 -10.26 1.67 -0.96
N LEU A 193 -8.95 1.44 -0.88
CA LEU A 193 -7.91 2.43 -1.10
C LEU A 193 -6.79 1.80 -1.93
N ILE A 194 -6.39 2.46 -3.02
CA ILE A 194 -5.08 2.21 -3.67
C ILE A 194 -4.08 3.13 -3.00
N SER A 195 -3.00 2.55 -2.48
CA SER A 195 -1.89 3.27 -1.86
C SER A 195 -0.62 3.08 -2.67
N VAL A 196 -0.07 4.19 -3.17
CA VAL A 196 1.24 4.25 -3.83
C VAL A 196 2.23 4.91 -2.88
N ASN A 197 3.34 4.26 -2.56
CA ASN A 197 4.33 4.80 -1.61
C ASN A 197 5.77 4.47 -2.03
N ALA A 198 6.66 5.48 -2.02
CA ALA A 198 8.10 5.32 -2.24
C ALA A 198 8.90 5.86 -1.05
N PRO A 199 9.38 5.00 -0.14
CA PRO A 199 10.26 5.40 0.95
C PRO A 199 11.55 6.10 0.47
N GLY A 200 12.10 5.69 -0.69
CA GLY A 200 13.26 6.35 -1.31
C GLY A 200 12.99 7.79 -1.72
N HIS A 201 11.87 8.03 -2.40
CA HIS A 201 11.43 9.39 -2.77
C HIS A 201 11.29 10.28 -1.53
N PHE A 202 10.64 9.76 -0.48
CA PHE A 202 10.53 10.47 0.79
C PHE A 202 11.88 10.79 1.41
N MET A 203 12.82 9.84 1.46
CA MET A 203 14.16 10.08 2.01
C MET A 203 14.80 11.31 1.37
N ARG A 204 14.80 11.31 0.04
CA ARG A 204 15.45 12.34 -0.78
C ARG A 204 14.79 13.69 -0.59
N LEU A 205 13.46 13.70 -0.54
CA LEU A 205 12.69 14.89 -0.23
C LEU A 205 13.01 15.45 1.16
N ALA A 206 13.07 14.58 2.17
CA ALA A 206 13.31 14.99 3.55
C ALA A 206 14.73 15.56 3.74
N ILE A 207 15.73 14.98 3.06
CA ILE A 207 17.10 15.53 3.00
C ILE A 207 17.10 16.90 2.31
N ALA A 208 16.46 17.01 1.14
CA ALA A 208 16.40 18.28 0.38
C ALA A 208 15.74 19.41 1.17
N LYS A 209 14.77 19.08 2.05
CA LYS A 209 14.10 20.02 2.95
C LYS A 209 14.87 20.27 4.27
N GLY A 210 16.04 19.66 4.45
CA GLY A 210 16.89 19.86 5.64
C GLY A 210 16.38 19.16 6.91
N PHE A 211 15.48 18.18 6.81
CA PHE A 211 15.03 17.41 7.98
C PHE A 211 16.05 16.38 8.46
N TYR A 212 17.02 16.06 7.61
CA TYR A 212 18.12 15.15 7.89
C TYR A 212 19.44 15.82 7.53
N LYS A 213 20.47 15.56 8.33
CA LYS A 213 21.81 16.08 8.11
C LYS A 213 22.47 15.45 6.88
N ASP A 214 22.31 14.14 6.74
CA ASP A 214 22.97 13.31 5.73
C ASP A 214 22.11 12.08 5.37
N GLN A 215 22.54 11.32 4.36
CA GLN A 215 21.82 10.15 3.86
C GLN A 215 21.82 9.01 4.86
N GLU A 216 22.88 8.88 5.64
CA GLU A 216 23.08 7.85 6.65
C GLU A 216 22.09 8.01 7.80
N GLN A 217 21.90 9.25 8.30
CA GLN A 217 20.89 9.55 9.30
C GLN A 217 19.48 9.26 8.75
N ALA A 218 19.20 9.69 7.52
CA ALA A 218 17.89 9.48 6.90
C ALA A 218 17.59 7.99 6.71
N LEU A 219 18.56 7.21 6.21
CA LEU A 219 18.48 5.77 6.04
C LEU A 219 18.17 5.07 7.37
N SER A 220 18.91 5.40 8.43
CA SER A 220 18.74 4.80 9.75
C SER A 220 17.32 5.02 10.28
N ASP A 221 16.83 6.25 10.23
CA ASP A 221 15.48 6.60 10.66
C ASP A 221 14.40 5.90 9.83
N ILE A 222 14.55 5.85 8.50
CA ILE A 222 13.59 5.23 7.59
C ILE A 222 13.57 3.72 7.77
N ARG A 223 14.72 3.08 7.97
CA ARG A 223 14.80 1.66 8.31
C ARG A 223 14.06 1.37 9.61
N ASN A 224 14.30 2.18 10.65
CA ASN A 224 13.60 2.06 11.93
C ASN A 224 12.08 2.23 11.78
N MET A 225 11.60 3.20 10.99
CA MET A 225 10.18 3.39 10.72
C MET A 225 9.55 2.20 9.98
N THR A 226 10.31 1.58 9.07
CA THR A 226 9.87 0.41 8.30
C THR A 226 9.74 -0.80 9.21
N ILE A 227 10.77 -1.11 10.00
CA ILE A 227 10.76 -2.20 11.00
C ILE A 227 9.62 -2.01 11.99
N GLN A 228 9.41 -0.78 12.47
CA GLN A 228 8.32 -0.45 13.38
C GLN A 228 6.93 -0.59 12.77
N SER A 229 6.77 -0.66 11.45
CA SER A 229 5.44 -0.83 10.82
C SER A 229 4.96 -2.28 10.91
N ILE A 230 5.88 -3.23 10.97
CA ILE A 230 5.59 -4.66 11.12
C ILE A 230 5.05 -4.94 12.52
N GLY A 231 4.03 -5.79 12.63
CA GLY A 231 3.40 -6.13 13.91
C GLY A 231 2.33 -5.13 14.38
N LYS A 232 2.30 -3.91 13.84
CA LYS A 232 1.42 -2.83 14.35
C LYS A 232 -0.05 -2.97 13.96
N GLY A 233 -0.37 -3.82 13.00
CA GLY A 233 -1.77 -4.10 12.65
C GLY A 233 -2.57 -4.67 13.80
N GLY A 234 -1.92 -5.41 14.72
CA GLY A 234 -2.57 -5.93 15.91
C GLY A 234 -3.15 -4.87 16.83
N TYR A 235 -2.63 -3.64 16.87
CA TYR A 235 -3.14 -2.61 17.78
C TYR A 235 -4.60 -2.24 17.55
N SER A 236 -5.10 -2.45 16.33
CA SER A 236 -6.50 -2.20 16.00
C SER A 236 -7.38 -3.44 15.99
N HIS A 237 -6.79 -4.62 16.23
CA HIS A 237 -7.55 -5.84 16.46
C HIS A 237 -8.06 -5.85 17.91
N PRO A 238 -9.34 -6.19 18.19
CA PRO A 238 -9.86 -6.24 19.56
C PRO A 238 -9.05 -7.14 20.49
N GLU A 239 -8.55 -8.26 19.96
CA GLU A 239 -7.72 -9.25 20.67
C GLU A 239 -6.21 -9.00 20.51
N LYS A 240 -5.82 -7.86 19.91
CA LYS A 240 -4.42 -7.49 19.63
C LYS A 240 -3.64 -8.46 18.72
N ILE A 241 -4.33 -9.20 17.85
CA ILE A 241 -3.73 -10.16 16.93
C ILE A 241 -3.12 -9.43 15.72
N SER A 242 -1.82 -9.62 15.50
CA SER A 242 -1.11 -9.10 14.31
C SER A 242 -1.21 -10.07 13.13
N THR A 243 -1.16 -9.53 11.90
CA THR A 243 -1.06 -10.34 10.67
C THR A 243 0.34 -10.31 10.03
N THR A 244 1.30 -9.69 10.72
CA THR A 244 2.74 -9.72 10.42
C THR A 244 3.56 -9.92 11.67
N TRP A 245 4.73 -10.54 11.55
CA TRP A 245 5.60 -10.87 12.68
C TRP A 245 7.07 -10.86 12.25
N HIS A 246 7.91 -10.30 13.13
CA HIS A 246 9.37 -10.34 13.00
C HIS A 246 9.93 -11.70 13.38
N SER A 247 11.14 -12.01 12.92
CA SER A 247 11.91 -13.16 13.40
C SER A 247 12.68 -12.89 14.68
N ASP A 248 12.64 -13.84 15.62
CA ASP A 248 13.42 -13.84 16.86
C ASP A 248 14.90 -14.23 16.70
N ASN A 249 15.26 -14.95 15.63
CA ASN A 249 16.60 -15.49 15.48
C ASN A 249 17.05 -15.53 14.01
N LYS A 250 18.32 -15.19 13.75
CA LYS A 250 18.92 -15.21 12.39
C LYS A 250 18.82 -16.59 11.72
N MET A 251 18.84 -17.66 12.51
CA MET A 251 18.77 -19.05 12.02
C MET A 251 17.35 -19.60 11.80
N ASN A 252 16.29 -19.03 12.39
CA ASN A 252 14.90 -19.44 12.16
C ASN A 252 14.26 -18.74 10.95
N ARG A 253 15.10 -18.49 9.94
CA ARG A 253 14.86 -17.65 8.76
C ARG A 253 13.75 -18.13 7.82
N PHE A 254 13.37 -19.41 7.90
CA PHE A 254 12.54 -20.08 6.90
C PHE A 254 11.25 -20.72 7.48
N GLY A 255 10.73 -20.22 8.61
CA GLY A 255 9.49 -20.72 9.21
C GLY A 255 8.98 -19.93 10.42
N CYS A 256 8.92 -18.59 10.33
CA CYS A 256 8.80 -17.72 11.49
C CYS A 256 7.41 -17.73 12.18
N PRO A 257 7.34 -17.83 13.53
CA PRO A 257 6.11 -17.56 14.28
C PRO A 257 6.22 -16.65 15.55
N ILE A 258 7.35 -16.03 15.96
CA ILE A 258 7.46 -15.17 17.20
C ILE A 258 8.55 -14.04 17.09
N HIS A 259 8.40 -12.99 17.94
CA HIS A 259 8.82 -11.56 17.91
C HIS A 259 10.19 -11.13 18.50
N SER A 260 11.11 -10.60 17.65
CA SER A 260 12.17 -9.66 18.09
C SER A 260 12.11 -8.32 17.34
N THR A 261 12.86 -7.31 17.81
CA THR A 261 12.76 -5.90 17.36
C THR A 261 13.74 -5.45 16.27
N ASN A 262 14.60 -6.31 15.72
CA ASN A 262 15.69 -5.88 14.82
C ASN A 262 15.94 -6.83 13.62
N SER A 263 14.88 -7.31 12.98
CA SER A 263 15.01 -8.13 11.76
C SER A 263 14.65 -7.31 10.51
N ASP A 264 15.51 -7.34 9.49
CA ASP A 264 15.20 -6.84 8.13
C ASP A 264 14.21 -7.77 7.39
N TYR A 265 13.82 -8.88 8.05
CA TYR A 265 12.88 -9.88 7.56
C TYR A 265 11.64 -9.96 8.45
N TYR A 266 10.51 -10.21 7.82
CA TYR A 266 9.28 -10.56 8.52
C TYR A 266 8.50 -11.61 7.74
N SER A 267 7.65 -12.34 8.45
CA SER A 267 6.68 -13.23 7.83
C SER A 267 5.28 -12.74 8.19
N GLY A 268 4.27 -13.16 7.43
CA GLY A 268 2.95 -12.60 7.62
C GLY A 268 1.91 -13.10 6.64
N PHE A 269 0.66 -12.84 6.95
CA PHE A 269 -0.40 -12.78 5.94
C PHE A 269 -0.30 -11.49 5.11
N TYR A 270 0.27 -10.41 5.66
CA TYR A 270 0.42 -9.17 4.90
C TYR A 270 1.82 -9.03 4.31
N HIS A 271 1.94 -9.08 2.98
CA HIS A 271 3.12 -8.61 2.24
C HIS A 271 2.89 -7.16 1.83
N THR A 272 3.88 -6.30 2.10
CA THR A 272 3.87 -4.85 1.86
C THR A 272 3.86 -4.41 0.40
N ASP A 273 4.04 -5.33 -0.56
CA ASP A 273 4.29 -5.00 -1.96
C ASP A 273 3.37 -5.75 -2.93
N VAL A 274 2.72 -6.84 -2.47
CA VAL A 274 1.73 -7.56 -3.27
C VAL A 274 0.49 -6.70 -3.40
N LEU A 275 0.08 -6.35 -4.63
CA LEU A 275 -1.01 -5.41 -4.83
C LEU A 275 -2.34 -5.92 -4.24
N ILE A 276 -2.75 -7.11 -4.64
CA ILE A 276 -3.96 -7.82 -4.19
C ILE A 276 -3.56 -9.26 -3.82
N PRO A 277 -3.44 -9.61 -2.53
CA PRO A 277 -3.18 -10.99 -2.12
C PRO A 277 -4.48 -11.79 -2.28
N GLY A 278 -4.60 -12.56 -3.36
CA GLY A 278 -5.85 -13.09 -3.88
C GLY A 278 -6.57 -14.00 -2.89
N GLU A 279 -5.87 -15.00 -2.38
CA GLU A 279 -6.45 -15.97 -1.43
C GLU A 279 -6.82 -15.33 -0.09
N LEU A 280 -5.98 -14.42 0.42
CA LEU A 280 -6.27 -13.71 1.68
C LEU A 280 -7.39 -12.68 1.55
N THR A 281 -7.56 -12.09 0.37
CA THR A 281 -8.67 -11.17 0.10
C THR A 281 -10.00 -11.90 -0.05
N GLN A 282 -9.96 -13.18 -0.43
CA GLN A 282 -11.13 -14.06 -0.50
C GLN A 282 -11.45 -14.70 0.86
N ASP A 283 -10.47 -14.88 1.73
CA ASP A 283 -10.68 -15.54 3.03
C ASP A 283 -11.47 -14.67 4.02
N SER A 284 -12.73 -15.03 4.22
CA SER A 284 -13.63 -14.36 5.16
C SER A 284 -13.52 -14.86 6.61
N ARG A 285 -12.66 -15.86 6.89
CA ARG A 285 -12.51 -16.40 8.24
C ARG A 285 -11.91 -15.32 9.16
N ILE A 286 -12.51 -15.19 10.35
CA ILE A 286 -11.96 -14.35 11.41
C ILE A 286 -10.63 -14.95 11.86
N ILE A 287 -9.62 -14.10 12.05
CA ILE A 287 -8.34 -14.49 12.62
C ILE A 287 -8.47 -14.60 14.14
N HIS A 288 -8.22 -15.80 14.67
CA HIS A 288 -8.10 -16.07 16.11
C HIS A 288 -6.70 -16.59 16.46
N ASN A 289 -6.09 -17.33 15.54
CA ASN A 289 -4.74 -17.84 15.58
C ASN A 289 -4.23 -18.06 14.15
N VAL A 290 -2.93 -18.31 14.03
CA VAL A 290 -2.31 -18.84 12.80
C VAL A 290 -2.43 -20.36 12.84
N ASP A 291 -2.87 -20.97 11.75
CA ASP A 291 -3.06 -22.41 11.61
C ASP A 291 -2.44 -22.96 10.30
N SER A 292 -2.14 -24.26 10.26
CA SER A 292 -1.48 -24.89 9.11
C SER A 292 -2.35 -24.96 7.85
N ASN A 293 -3.65 -24.70 7.98
CA ASN A 293 -4.64 -24.64 6.89
C ASN A 293 -4.96 -23.18 6.51
N ASP A 294 -4.14 -22.23 6.93
CA ASP A 294 -4.21 -20.86 6.44
C ASP A 294 -3.87 -20.83 4.95
N PRO A 295 -4.57 -19.99 4.16
CA PRO A 295 -4.56 -20.13 2.72
C PRO A 295 -3.21 -19.72 2.15
N MET A 296 -2.61 -18.67 2.72
CA MET A 296 -1.33 -18.14 2.28
C MET A 296 -0.60 -17.49 3.45
N ILE A 297 0.67 -17.85 3.65
CA ILE A 297 1.61 -17.14 4.53
C ILE A 297 2.83 -16.77 3.70
N PHE A 298 3.15 -15.49 3.68
CA PHE A 298 4.41 -14.99 3.13
C PHE A 298 5.50 -15.26 4.16
N ASN A 299 6.28 -16.31 3.94
CA ASN A 299 7.34 -16.74 4.86
C ASN A 299 8.59 -15.88 4.71
N TRP A 300 8.76 -15.22 3.56
CA TRP A 300 9.93 -14.43 3.22
C TRP A 300 9.53 -13.05 2.70
N ASN A 301 9.37 -12.08 3.61
CA ASN A 301 9.24 -10.67 3.24
C ASN A 301 10.47 -9.91 3.69
N VAL A 302 10.94 -9.01 2.84
CA VAL A 302 12.27 -8.42 2.96
C VAL A 302 12.16 -6.90 2.92
N LEU A 303 12.85 -6.22 3.83
CA LEU A 303 12.93 -4.75 3.91
C LEU A 303 14.26 -4.20 3.36
N PHE A 304 15.04 -5.03 2.66
CA PHE A 304 16.40 -4.73 2.19
C PHE A 304 16.51 -3.59 1.19
N TYR A 305 15.42 -3.27 0.49
CA TYR A 305 15.39 -2.12 -0.38
C TYR A 305 15.65 -0.81 0.37
N VAL A 306 15.50 -0.74 1.69
CA VAL A 306 15.92 0.39 2.50
C VAL A 306 17.45 0.37 2.64
N SER A 307 18.14 0.78 1.58
CA SER A 307 19.59 0.72 1.43
C SER A 307 20.12 1.87 0.54
N LEU A 308 21.37 2.27 0.76
CA LEU A 308 22.11 3.19 -0.14
C LEU A 308 22.94 2.43 -1.19
N GLU A 309 22.68 1.13 -1.35
CA GLU A 309 23.30 0.28 -2.36
C GLU A 309 22.74 0.59 -3.75
N LYS A 310 23.63 0.66 -4.74
CA LYS A 310 23.25 0.83 -6.14
C LYS A 310 23.08 -0.53 -6.78
N PHE A 311 21.83 -0.88 -7.07
CA PHE A 311 21.51 -2.13 -7.73
C PHE A 311 21.63 -2.02 -9.27
N PRO A 312 22.00 -3.11 -9.97
CA PRO A 312 21.93 -3.17 -11.43
C PRO A 312 20.47 -3.23 -11.92
N VAL A 313 20.25 -2.94 -13.21
CA VAL A 313 18.91 -2.80 -13.82
C VAL A 313 18.04 -4.06 -13.68
N ASP A 314 18.66 -5.23 -13.70
CA ASP A 314 18.02 -6.55 -13.59
C ASP A 314 17.72 -6.96 -12.14
N ASN A 315 18.19 -6.19 -11.15
CA ASN A 315 17.93 -6.49 -9.76
C ASN A 315 16.51 -6.07 -9.34
N PRO A 316 15.80 -6.90 -8.55
CA PRO A 316 14.45 -6.61 -8.08
C PRO A 316 14.30 -5.30 -7.30
N TYR A 317 15.35 -4.77 -6.67
CA TYR A 317 15.33 -3.51 -5.89
C TYR A 317 15.85 -2.30 -6.66
N TYR A 318 16.10 -2.44 -7.96
CA TYR A 318 16.51 -1.34 -8.82
C TYR A 318 15.52 -0.16 -8.75
N GLY A 319 16.05 1.02 -8.42
CA GLY A 319 15.30 2.28 -8.35
C GLY A 319 14.44 2.50 -7.11
N GLU A 320 14.42 1.59 -6.11
CA GLU A 320 13.54 1.75 -4.94
C GLU A 320 13.98 2.89 -4.01
N PHE A 321 15.26 2.94 -3.62
CA PHE A 321 15.72 3.90 -2.60
C PHE A 321 16.54 5.07 -3.13
N LEU A 322 17.39 4.83 -4.13
CA LEU A 322 18.26 5.85 -4.74
C LEU A 322 17.67 6.51 -5.99
N GLY A 323 16.54 5.98 -6.49
CA GLY A 323 15.97 6.40 -7.76
C GLY A 323 16.90 6.15 -8.95
N ILE A 324 16.40 6.44 -10.15
CA ILE A 324 17.18 6.34 -11.38
C ILE A 324 17.00 7.62 -12.20
N PRO A 325 18.07 8.14 -12.84
CA PRO A 325 17.94 9.31 -13.69
C PRO A 325 17.16 8.94 -14.96
N VAL A 326 16.32 9.86 -15.42
CA VAL A 326 15.56 9.73 -16.67
C VAL A 326 15.55 11.06 -17.42
N ASP A 327 15.32 10.98 -18.73
CA ASP A 327 15.05 12.16 -19.55
C ASP A 327 13.70 12.79 -19.16
N GLU A 328 13.56 14.09 -19.41
CA GLU A 328 12.35 14.86 -19.10
C GLU A 328 11.09 14.28 -19.77
N GLU A 329 11.22 13.73 -20.96
CA GLU A 329 10.16 13.08 -21.72
C GLU A 329 9.69 11.77 -21.06
N ALA A 330 10.55 11.13 -20.26
CA ALA A 330 10.29 9.85 -19.62
C ALA A 330 9.84 9.97 -18.15
N LYS A 331 9.76 11.19 -17.58
CA LYS A 331 9.49 11.40 -16.15
C LYS A 331 8.21 10.78 -15.60
N PHE A 332 7.20 10.56 -16.44
CA PHE A 332 5.94 9.90 -16.04
C PHE A 332 5.81 8.46 -16.52
N PHE A 333 6.77 7.97 -17.31
CA PHE A 333 6.83 6.57 -17.70
C PHE A 333 7.21 5.69 -16.51
N ASN A 334 6.64 4.50 -16.45
CA ASN A 334 6.92 3.52 -15.40
C ASN A 334 7.83 2.42 -15.97
N PRO A 335 9.13 2.42 -15.66
CA PRO A 335 10.08 1.44 -16.21
C PRO A 335 10.12 0.12 -15.45
N PHE A 336 9.34 -0.03 -14.37
CA PHE A 336 9.47 -1.16 -13.45
C PHE A 336 8.44 -2.24 -13.76
N PRO A 337 8.83 -3.37 -14.38
CA PRO A 337 7.89 -4.42 -14.75
C PRO A 337 7.29 -5.10 -13.51
N PRO A 338 6.02 -5.56 -13.59
CA PRO A 338 5.40 -6.31 -12.51
C PRO A 338 6.09 -7.66 -12.34
N ARG A 339 6.12 -8.16 -11.10
CA ARG A 339 6.72 -9.46 -10.77
C ARG A 339 5.86 -10.26 -9.80
N ALA A 340 5.91 -11.58 -9.88
CA ALA A 340 5.36 -12.41 -8.82
C ALA A 340 6.16 -12.20 -7.52
N PHE A 341 5.51 -12.36 -6.38
CA PHE A 341 6.26 -12.51 -5.14
C PHE A 341 6.96 -13.88 -5.16
N GLU A 342 8.11 -13.99 -4.50
CA GLU A 342 8.82 -15.25 -4.34
C GLU A 342 9.05 -15.49 -2.85
N ASN A 343 8.68 -16.68 -2.37
CA ASN A 343 8.81 -17.02 -0.95
C ASN A 343 10.22 -17.54 -0.62
N LYS A 344 11.24 -16.82 -1.11
CA LYS A 344 12.66 -17.17 -1.02
C LYS A 344 13.52 -15.92 -1.29
N PRO A 345 14.83 -15.96 -0.99
CA PRO A 345 15.75 -14.89 -1.37
C PRO A 345 15.69 -14.54 -2.86
N LEU A 346 15.71 -13.24 -3.17
CA LEU A 346 15.57 -12.71 -4.52
C LEU A 346 16.92 -12.51 -5.25
N TYR A 347 18.03 -12.41 -4.52
CA TYR A 347 19.38 -12.37 -5.10
C TYR A 347 20.42 -12.88 -4.11
N ASN A 348 21.55 -13.36 -4.64
CA ASN A 348 22.56 -14.13 -3.89
C ASN A 348 23.10 -13.41 -2.65
N GLU A 349 23.20 -12.09 -2.67
CA GLU A 349 23.75 -11.34 -1.53
C GLU A 349 22.79 -11.30 -0.33
N GLU A 350 21.48 -11.52 -0.52
CA GLU A 350 20.55 -11.73 0.59
C GLU A 350 20.91 -12.97 1.41
N ILE A 351 21.51 -13.97 0.75
CA ILE A 351 22.00 -15.20 1.35
C ILE A 351 23.31 -14.90 2.09
N THR A 352 24.30 -14.33 1.40
CA THR A 352 25.68 -14.22 1.90
C THR A 352 25.95 -13.05 2.86
N LYS A 353 25.16 -11.96 2.84
CA LYS A 353 25.41 -10.77 3.68
C LYS A 353 25.22 -11.03 5.19
N TYR A 354 24.73 -12.21 5.56
CA TYR A 354 24.37 -12.56 6.93
C TYR A 354 24.67 -14.03 7.28
N ASP A 355 25.36 -14.77 6.40
CA ASP A 355 26.15 -15.94 6.75
C ASP A 355 27.51 -15.47 7.30
#